data_AF-A0A2X4XLV0-F1
#
_entry.id   AF-A0A2X4XLV0-F1
#
_cell.length_a   1.000
_cell.length_b   1.000
_cell.length_c   1.000
_cell.angle_alpha   90.00
_cell.angle_beta   90.00
_cell.angle_gamma   90.00
#
_symmetry.space_group_name_H-M   'P 1'
#
loop_
_entity.id
_entity.type
_entity.pdbx_description
1 polymer ?
#
loop_
_entity_poly.entity_id
_entity_poly.type
_entity_poly.pdbx_seq_one_letter_code
_entity_poly.pdbx_strand_id
1 'polypeptide(L)' 'MTFELTEHDNAVLLTVTHRRLANRDDMLSVAAGWHTHLDILLDRLHDRQPHSFWTTHAKLEEEYRARL' A
#
# COMPACT_ATOMS: atom_id res chain seq x y z
N MET A 1 -4.23 -10.35 8.65
CA MET A 1 -3.24 -9.70 7.78
C MET A 1 -1.89 -10.39 7.96
N THR A 2 -1.09 -10.55 6.92
CA THR A 2 0.29 -11.08 7.02
C THR A 2 1.27 -10.18 6.28
N PHE A 3 2.49 -10.11 6.81
CA PHE A 3 3.65 -9.47 6.18
C PHE A 3 4.73 -10.54 6.02
N GLU A 4 5.22 -10.70 4.80
CA GLU A 4 6.25 -11.68 4.47
C GLU A 4 7.42 -10.93 3.85
N LEU A 5 8.61 -11.14 4.39
CA LEU A 5 9.85 -10.50 3.95
C LEU A 5 10.74 -11.60 3.37
N THR A 6 11.20 -11.40 2.13
CA THR A 6 12.12 -12.33 1.48
C THR A 6 13.31 -11.53 0.96
N GLU A 7 14.51 -11.99 1.30
CA GLU A 7 15.75 -11.41 0.75
C GLU A 7 15.74 -11.53 -0.77
N HIS A 8 16.07 -10.45 -1.47
CA HIS A 8 16.12 -10.40 -2.92
C HIS A 8 17.31 -9.54 -3.36
N ASP A 9 18.43 -10.20 -3.63
CA ASP A 9 19.72 -9.58 -3.93
C ASP A 9 20.11 -8.53 -2.86
N ASN A 10 20.26 -7.26 -3.25
CA ASN A 10 20.57 -6.15 -2.35
C ASN A 10 19.31 -5.44 -1.81
N ALA A 11 18.14 -6.08 -1.89
CA ALA A 11 16.86 -5.54 -1.46
C ALA A 11 16.03 -6.60 -0.70
N VAL A 12 14.86 -6.19 -0.23
CA VAL A 12 13.89 -7.08 0.41
C VAL A 12 12.56 -6.96 -0.30
N LEU A 13 12.02 -8.10 -0.73
CA LEU A 13 10.64 -8.19 -1.20
C LEU A 13 9.70 -8.26 0.01
N LEU A 14 8.94 -7.20 0.23
CA LEU A 14 7.86 -7.17 1.21
C LEU A 14 6.53 -7.54 0.53
N THR A 15 5.95 -8.67 0.91
CA THR A 15 4.61 -9.09 0.48
C THR A 15 3.61 -8.83 1.60
N VAL A 16 2.59 -8.02 1.30
CA VAL A 16 1.51 -7.69 2.22
C VAL A 16 0.22 -8.37 1.79
N THR A 17 -0.33 -9.24 2.64
CA THR A 17 -1.60 -9.93 2.35
C THR A 17 -2.67 -9.56 3.37
N HIS A 18 -3.72 -8.90 2.90
CA HIS A 18 -4.97 -8.72 3.66
C HIS A 18 -6.03 -9.70 3.15
N ARG A 19 -6.61 -10.50 4.05
CA ARG A 19 -7.63 -11.52 3.76
C ARG A 19 -8.92 -11.17 4.48
N ARG A 20 -10.04 -11.77 4.05
CA ARG A 20 -11.38 -11.62 4.64
C ARG A 20 -11.94 -10.19 4.49
N LEU A 21 -11.85 -9.64 3.28
CA LEU A 21 -12.50 -8.37 2.93
C LEU A 21 -13.95 -8.67 2.54
N ALA A 22 -14.91 -8.05 3.24
CA ALA A 22 -16.30 -8.48 3.19
C ALA A 22 -17.03 -7.97 1.95
N ASN A 23 -16.63 -6.81 1.42
CA ASN A 23 -17.26 -6.19 0.26
C ASN A 23 -16.23 -5.38 -0.56
N ARG A 24 -16.67 -4.88 -1.72
CA ARG A 24 -15.81 -4.12 -2.65
C ARG A 24 -15.36 -2.78 -2.06
N ASP A 25 -16.19 -2.10 -1.29
CA ASP A 25 -15.82 -0.83 -0.66
C ASP A 25 -14.72 -1.03 0.41
N ASP A 26 -14.81 -2.12 1.19
CA ASP A 26 -13.75 -2.54 2.11
C ASP A 26 -12.46 -2.84 1.33
N MET A 27 -12.56 -3.54 0.19
CA MET A 27 -11.40 -3.82 -0.67
C MET A 27 -10.74 -2.54 -1.19
N LEU A 28 -11.55 -1.58 -1.65
CA LEU A 28 -11.07 -0.29 -2.16
C LEU A 28 -10.34 0.50 -1.08
N SER A 29 -10.97 0.68 0.08
CA SER A 29 -10.40 1.41 1.22
C SER A 29 -9.10 0.76 1.69
N VAL A 30 -9.09 -0.57 1.83
CA VAL A 30 -7.91 -1.33 2.26
C VAL A 30 -6.78 -1.24 1.24
N ALA A 31 -7.07 -1.38 -0.06
CA ALA A 31 -6.05 -1.34 -1.11
C ALA A 31 -5.40 0.04 -1.19
N ALA A 32 -6.20 1.12 -1.22
CA ALA A 32 -5.70 2.49 -1.25
C ALA A 32 -4.89 2.83 0.01
N GLY A 33 -5.37 2.40 1.18
CA GLY A 33 -4.66 2.55 2.45
C GLY A 33 -3.29 1.86 2.46
N TRP A 34 -3.23 0.57 2.11
CA TRP A 34 -1.97 -0.18 2.09
C TRP A 34 -0.97 0.38 1.10
N HIS A 35 -1.42 0.74 -0.10
CA HIS A 35 -0.56 1.33 -1.11
C HIS A 35 0.04 2.65 -0.60
N THR A 36 -0.77 3.54 0.00
CA THR A 36 -0.27 4.79 0.59
C THR A 36 0.76 4.55 1.69
N HIS A 37 0.53 3.56 2.57
CA HIS A 37 1.49 3.20 3.61
C HIS A 37 2.80 2.63 3.05
N LEU A 38 2.73 1.84 1.97
CA LEU A 38 3.91 1.28 1.31
C LEU A 38 4.73 2.37 0.60
N ASP A 39 4.09 3.37 0.00
CA ASP A 39 4.79 4.53 -0.57
C ASP A 39 5.54 5.32 0.51
N ILE A 40 4.88 5.57 1.65
CA ILE A 40 5.52 6.24 2.79
C ILE A 40 6.68 5.41 3.34
N LEU A 41 6.52 4.09 3.45
CA LEU A 41 7.59 3.19 3.89
C LEU A 41 8.78 3.27 2.94
N LEU A 42 8.53 3.23 1.63
CA LEU A 42 9.58 3.33 0.61
C LEU A 42 10.32 4.68 0.70
N ASP A 43 9.59 5.79 0.86
CA ASP A 43 10.20 7.11 1.04
C ASP A 43 11.06 7.17 2.31
N ARG A 44 10.58 6.61 3.43
CA ARG A 44 11.36 6.53 4.68
C ARG A 44 12.62 5.68 4.54
N LEU A 45 12.55 4.54 3.83
CA LEU A 45 13.70 3.65 3.61
C LEU A 45 14.76 4.28 2.70
N HIS A 46 14.38 5.26 1.89
CA HIS A 46 15.28 5.98 0.98
C HIS A 46 15.60 7.41 1.45
N ASP A 47 15.33 7.74 2.72
CA ASP A 47 15.54 9.08 3.31
C ASP A 47 14.90 10.23 2.51
N ARG A 48 13.76 9.96 1.86
CA ARG A 48 12.93 10.95 1.17
C ARG A 48 11.83 11.45 2.08
N GLN A 49 11.41 12.70 1.87
CA GLN A 49 10.26 13.25 2.57
C GLN A 49 8.96 12.61 2.02
N PRO A 50 8.16 11.94 2.87
CA PRO A 50 6.93 11.32 2.39
C PRO A 50 5.90 12.36 1.96
N HIS A 51 5.10 12.00 0.96
CA HIS A 51 3.95 12.78 0.53
C HIS A 51 2.83 12.83 1.59
N SER A 52 1.93 13.80 1.45
CA SER A 52 0.71 13.89 2.28
C SER A 52 -0.15 12.64 2.13
N PHE A 53 -0.42 11.97 3.25
CA PHE A 53 -1.20 10.74 3.28
C PHE A 53 -2.55 10.88 2.57
N TRP A 54 -3.36 11.87 2.93
CA TRP A 54 -4.71 12.03 2.40
C TRP A 54 -4.73 12.37 0.91
N THR A 55 -3.74 13.13 0.45
CA THR A 55 -3.61 13.48 -0.97
C THR A 55 -3.27 12.26 -1.81
N THR A 56 -2.30 11.45 -1.37
CA THR A 56 -1.92 10.21 -2.06
C THR A 56 -3.04 9.17 -1.99
N HIS A 57 -3.67 9.00 -0.81
CA HIS A 57 -4.77 8.08 -0.61
C HIS A 57 -5.96 8.38 -1.52
N ALA A 58 -6.41 9.63 -1.59
CA ALA A 58 -7.57 10.01 -2.42
C ALA A 58 -7.32 9.69 -3.90
N LYS A 59 -6.12 9.96 -4.40
CA LYS A 59 -5.72 9.60 -5.77
C LYS A 59 -5.72 8.09 -5.99
N LEU A 60 -5.12 7.33 -5.06
CA LEU A 60 -5.04 5.87 -5.16
C LEU A 60 -6.41 5.21 -5.06
N GLU A 61 -7.31 5.74 -4.23
CA GLU A 61 -8.69 5.24 -4.12
C GLU A 61 -9.42 5.35 -5.46
N GLU A 62 -9.26 6.45 -6.19
CA GLU A 62 -9.82 6.62 -7.53
C GLU A 62 -9.20 5.63 -8.53
N GLU A 63 -7.88 5.44 -8.49
CA GLU A 63 -7.19 4.45 -9.34
C GLU A 63 -7.67 3.01 -9.07
N TYR A 64 -7.83 2.64 -7.80
CA TYR A 64 -8.35 1.32 -7.44
C TYR A 64 -9.82 1.17 -7.80
N ARG A 65 -10.63 2.23 -7.67
CA ARG A 65 -12.05 2.24 -8.06
C ARG A 65 -12.25 1.97 -9.55
N ALA A 66 -11.32 2.40 -10.39
CA ALA A 66 -11.35 2.13 -11.83
C ALA A 66 -10.91 0.69 -12.19
N ARG A 67 -10.17 0.00 -11.30
CA ARG A 67 -9.56 -1.31 -11.57
C ARG A 67 -10.29 -2.49 -10.93
N LEU A 68 -10.79 -2.32 -9.70
CA LEU A 68 -11.62 -3.28 -8.98
C LEU A 68 -13.07 -3.08 -9.39
#